data_AF-A0A7S3K6G9-F1
#
_entry.id   AF-A0A7S3K6G9-F1
#
_cell.length_a   1.000
_cell.length_b   1.000
_cell.length_c   1.000
_cell.angle_alpha   90.00
_cell.angle_beta   90.00
_cell.angle_gamma   90.00
#
_symmetry.space_group_name_H-M   'P 1'
#
loop_
_entity.id
_entity.type
_entity.pdbx_description
1 polymer ?
#
loop_
_entity_poly.entity_id
_entity_poly.type
_entity_poly.pdbx_seq_one_letter_code
_entity_poly.pdbx_strand_id
1 'polypeptide(L)'
;MDIVVEVTELILEDDEFANELEKFCQKNCTIFACDLDEDEHKFEYSELHEDFCLLFERRIEAFVQNRGYSITEFWQRLTKAIDDDSLHSFNAIPCFDLLKAATDYSTFVTTMRSLSRTSKT
;
A
#
# COMPACT_ATOMS: atom_id res chain seq x y z
N MET A 1 -20.39 10.63 -0.51
CA MET A 1 -19.70 9.35 -0.30
C MET A 1 -18.40 9.68 0.41
N ASP A 2 -17.87 8.79 1.25
CA ASP A 2 -16.61 9.10 1.93
C ASP A 2 -15.45 8.96 0.93
N ILE A 3 -14.51 9.91 0.95
CA ILE A 3 -13.38 9.94 -0.01
C ILE A 3 -12.53 8.67 0.06
N VAL A 4 -12.44 8.04 1.24
CA VAL A 4 -11.71 6.79 1.42
C VAL A 4 -12.37 5.67 0.65
N VAL A 5 -13.70 5.59 0.70
CA VAL A 5 -14.46 4.58 -0.05
C VAL A 5 -14.32 4.81 -1.55
N GLU A 6 -14.49 6.06 -2.02
CA GLU A 6 -14.36 6.39 -3.45
C GLU A 6 -12.96 6.07 -4.00
N VAL A 7 -11.90 6.40 -3.27
CA VAL A 7 -10.52 6.09 -3.68
C VAL A 7 -10.24 4.59 -3.58
N THR A 8 -10.76 3.91 -2.55
CA THR A 8 -10.60 2.46 -2.44
C THR A 8 -11.23 1.78 -3.65
N GLU A 9 -12.46 2.11 -4.01
CA GLU A 9 -13.11 1.58 -5.22
C GLU A 9 -12.31 1.90 -6.49
N LEU A 10 -11.85 3.15 -6.65
CA LEU A 10 -11.02 3.55 -7.79
C LEU A 10 -9.77 2.66 -7.93
N ILE A 11 -9.04 2.44 -6.84
CA ILE A 11 -7.83 1.61 -6.83
C ILE A 11 -8.16 0.14 -7.12
N LEU A 12 -9.30 -0.34 -6.63
CA LEU A 12 -9.75 -1.72 -6.85
C LEU A 12 -10.19 -1.98 -8.29
N GLU A 13 -10.73 -0.98 -8.97
CA GLU A 13 -11.14 -1.07 -10.38
C GLU A 13 -9.97 -0.78 -11.36
N ASP A 14 -8.83 -0.31 -10.86
CA ASP A 14 -7.67 0.07 -11.68
C ASP A 14 -6.69 -1.11 -11.87
N ASP A 15 -7.02 -1.99 -12.83
CA ASP A 15 -6.18 -3.13 -13.19
C ASP A 15 -4.75 -2.71 -13.58
N GLU A 16 -4.56 -1.54 -14.20
CA GLU A 16 -3.25 -1.06 -14.61
C GLU A 16 -2.39 -0.74 -13.38
N PHE A 17 -2.98 -0.06 -12.40
CA PHE A 17 -2.31 0.27 -11.15
C PHE A 17 -2.02 -0.99 -10.33
N ALA A 18 -2.95 -1.95 -10.25
CA ALA A 18 -2.73 -3.23 -9.59
C ALA A 18 -1.52 -3.97 -10.20
N ASN A 19 -1.40 -3.97 -11.53
CA ASN A 19 -0.25 -4.54 -12.23
C ASN A 19 1.06 -3.79 -11.97
N GLU A 20 1.01 -2.46 -11.82
CA GLU A 20 2.18 -1.64 -11.49
C GLU A 20 2.69 -1.93 -10.07
N LEU A 21 1.77 -1.99 -9.09
CA LEU A 21 2.09 -2.36 -7.72
C LEU A 21 2.68 -3.77 -7.62
N GLU A 22 2.08 -4.74 -8.31
CA GLU A 22 2.59 -6.12 -8.29
C GLU A 22 4.03 -6.17 -8.83
N LYS A 23 4.30 -5.51 -9.96
CA LYS A 23 5.66 -5.44 -10.54
C LYS A 23 6.65 -4.75 -9.61
N PHE A 24 6.23 -3.67 -8.95
CA PHE A 24 7.06 -2.98 -7.96
C PHE A 24 7.42 -3.94 -6.81
N CYS A 25 6.43 -4.64 -6.26
CA CYS A 25 6.64 -5.59 -5.17
C CYS A 25 7.54 -6.75 -5.61
N GLN A 26 7.27 -7.39 -6.75
CA GLN A 26 8.07 -8.51 -7.27
C GLN A 26 9.53 -8.12 -7.53
N LYS A 27 9.78 -6.92 -8.05
CA LYS A 27 11.13 -6.42 -8.32
C LYS A 27 11.92 -6.17 -7.04
N ASN A 28 11.25 -5.67 -5.99
CA ASN A 28 11.91 -5.19 -4.78
C ASN A 28 11.81 -6.18 -3.62
N CYS A 29 10.98 -7.22 -3.66
CA CYS A 29 10.81 -8.14 -2.53
C CYS A 29 12.08 -8.96 -2.25
N THR A 30 12.95 -9.18 -3.23
CA THR A 30 14.15 -10.03 -3.07
C THR A 30 15.12 -9.54 -2.00
N ILE A 31 15.21 -8.23 -1.76
CA ILE A 31 16.11 -7.70 -0.71
C ILE A 31 15.67 -8.14 0.69
N PHE A 32 14.35 -8.35 0.88
CA PHE A 32 13.74 -8.82 2.12
C PHE A 32 13.93 -10.33 2.33
N ALA A 33 14.41 -11.06 1.31
CA ALA A 33 14.62 -12.51 1.36
C ALA A 33 15.90 -12.93 2.09
N CYS A 34 16.86 -12.00 2.21
CA CYS A 34 18.21 -12.26 2.67
C CYS A 34 18.43 -11.93 4.15
N ASP A 35 17.45 -11.32 4.81
CA ASP A 35 17.56 -11.04 6.24
C ASP A 35 17.14 -12.27 7.05
N LEU A 36 18.12 -12.83 7.74
CA LEU A 36 17.95 -13.92 8.70
C LEU A 36 17.43 -13.42 10.05
N ASP A 37 17.53 -12.11 10.29
CA ASP A 37 17.05 -11.44 11.48
C ASP A 37 15.82 -10.60 11.13
N GLU A 38 14.65 -11.02 11.61
CA GLU A 38 13.39 -10.35 11.30
C GLU A 38 13.26 -8.98 12.01
N ASP A 39 14.10 -8.70 13.01
CA ASP A 39 14.14 -7.43 13.74
C ASP A 39 15.10 -6.40 13.12
N GLU A 40 15.93 -6.80 12.14
CA GLU A 40 16.83 -5.89 11.42
C GLU A 40 16.12 -5.24 10.22
N HIS A 41 16.00 -3.91 10.25
CA HIS A 41 15.43 -3.11 9.16
C HIS A 41 16.52 -2.27 8.49
N LYS A 42 16.76 -2.51 7.20
CA LYS A 42 17.72 -1.73 6.41
C LYS A 42 17.15 -0.36 6.06
N PHE A 43 18.03 0.63 5.89
CA PHE A 43 17.65 1.97 5.41
C PHE A 43 16.96 1.91 4.04
N GLU A 44 17.36 0.97 3.20
CA GLU A 44 16.75 0.70 1.89
C GLU A 44 15.25 0.35 2.00
N TYR A 45 14.78 -0.13 3.15
CA TYR A 45 13.36 -0.49 3.35
C TYR A 45 12.49 0.73 3.53
N SER A 46 12.98 1.74 4.25
CA SER A 46 12.29 3.03 4.37
C SER A 46 12.24 3.74 3.02
N GLU A 47 13.33 3.76 2.26
CA GLU A 47 13.35 4.38 0.92
C GLU A 47 12.35 3.70 -0.03
N LEU A 48 12.28 2.37 0.00
CA LEU A 48 11.30 1.63 -0.80
C LEU A 48 9.86 1.83 -0.33
N HIS A 49 9.64 2.04 0.96
CA HIS A 49 8.31 2.37 1.47
C HIS A 49 7.88 3.75 1.01
N GLU A 50 8.78 4.74 1.03
CA GLU A 50 8.53 6.07 0.47
C GLU A 50 8.19 5.99 -1.03
N ASP A 51 8.98 5.26 -1.82
CA ASP A 51 8.70 5.03 -3.24
C ASP A 51 7.35 4.32 -3.45
N PHE A 52 7.01 3.36 -2.60
CA PHE A 52 5.73 2.66 -2.65
C PHE A 52 4.56 3.61 -2.36
N CYS A 53 4.65 4.44 -1.33
CA CYS A 53 3.65 5.46 -1.02
C CYS A 53 3.46 6.43 -2.19
N LEU A 54 4.56 6.87 -2.82
CA LEU A 54 4.52 7.76 -3.98
C LEU A 54 3.76 7.18 -5.18
N LEU A 55 3.72 5.84 -5.36
CA LEU A 55 2.90 5.21 -6.40
C LEU A 55 1.41 5.47 -6.17
N PHE A 56 0.94 5.28 -4.93
CA PHE A 56 -0.44 5.58 -4.56
C PHE A 56 -0.73 7.06 -4.70
N GLU A 57 0.13 7.92 -4.15
CA GLU A 57 -0.07 9.37 -4.19
C GLU A 57 -0.19 9.87 -5.64
N ARG A 58 0.70 9.45 -6.54
CA ARG A 58 0.62 9.84 -7.95
C ARG A 58 -0.66 9.39 -8.63
N ARG A 59 -1.17 8.20 -8.28
CA ARG A 59 -2.41 7.67 -8.87
C ARG A 59 -3.65 8.40 -8.36
N ILE A 60 -3.70 8.74 -7.07
CA ILE A 60 -4.92 9.26 -6.41
C ILE A 60 -4.91 10.78 -6.21
N GLU A 61 -3.76 11.46 -6.28
CA GLU A 61 -3.62 12.89 -5.97
C GLU A 61 -4.58 13.74 -6.79
N ALA A 62 -4.60 13.57 -8.11
CA ALA A 62 -5.50 14.33 -8.98
C ALA A 62 -6.98 14.07 -8.65
N PHE A 63 -7.32 12.83 -8.28
CA PHE A 63 -8.69 12.45 -7.92
C PHE A 63 -9.12 13.11 -6.60
N VAL A 64 -8.27 13.02 -5.58
CA VAL A 64 -8.51 13.58 -4.23
C VAL A 64 -8.57 15.12 -4.28
N GLN A 65 -7.66 15.75 -5.05
CA GLN A 65 -7.66 17.21 -5.25
C GLN A 65 -8.92 17.70 -5.99
N ASN A 66 -9.39 16.97 -7.01
CA ASN A 66 -10.64 17.29 -7.71
C ASN A 66 -11.89 17.21 -6.80
N ARG A 67 -11.80 16.48 -5.68
CA ARG A 67 -12.84 16.39 -4.64
C ARG A 67 -12.66 17.42 -3.52
N GLY A 68 -11.65 18.29 -3.62
CA GLY A 68 -11.38 19.35 -2.65
C GLY A 68 -10.64 18.88 -1.39
N TYR A 69 -9.98 17.71 -1.46
CA TYR A 69 -9.15 17.16 -0.39
C TYR A 69 -7.67 17.27 -0.74
N SER A 70 -6.81 17.41 0.25
CA SER A 70 -5.38 17.17 0.09
C SER A 70 -5.04 15.69 0.22
N ILE A 71 -3.90 15.29 -0.35
CA ILE A 71 -3.40 13.91 -0.23
C ILE A 71 -3.15 13.52 1.24
N THR A 72 -2.64 14.46 2.06
CA THR A 72 -2.43 14.26 3.49
C THR A 72 -3.75 14.03 4.25
N GLU A 73 -4.81 14.79 3.93
CA GLU A 73 -6.13 14.58 4.53
C GLU A 73 -6.72 13.22 4.15
N PHE A 74 -6.50 12.76 2.92
CA PHE A 74 -6.89 11.43 2.50
C PHE A 74 -6.20 10.35 3.34
N TRP A 75 -4.86 10.40 3.47
CA TRP A 75 -4.11 9.41 4.26
C TRP A 75 -4.57 9.36 5.72
N GLN A 76 -4.77 10.51 6.36
CA GLN A 76 -5.26 10.58 7.74
C GLN A 76 -6.64 9.91 7.89
N ARG A 77 -7.53 10.09 6.91
CA ARG A 77 -8.84 9.45 6.91
C ARG A 77 -8.77 7.96 6.62
N LEU A 78 -7.90 7.54 5.70
CA LEU A 78 -7.70 6.14 5.39
C LEU A 78 -7.15 5.38 6.60
N THR A 79 -6.11 5.89 7.26
CA THR A 79 -5.57 5.29 8.49
C THR A 79 -6.65 5.15 9.55
N LYS A 80 -7.43 6.22 9.79
CA LYS A 80 -8.53 6.16 10.75
C LYS A 80 -9.60 5.13 10.36
N ALA A 81 -9.96 5.05 9.08
CA ALA A 81 -10.96 4.10 8.60
C ALA A 81 -10.47 2.64 8.70
N ILE A 82 -9.17 2.40 8.56
CA ILE A 82 -8.53 1.10 8.81
C ILE A 82 -8.58 0.77 10.32
N ASP A 83 -8.19 1.71 11.18
CA ASP A 83 -8.19 1.52 12.64
C ASP A 83 -9.60 1.28 13.22
N ASP A 84 -10.60 2.00 12.69
CA ASP A 84 -12.00 1.86 13.10
C ASP A 84 -12.70 0.65 12.43
N ASP A 85 -11.98 -0.19 11.67
CA ASP A 85 -12.49 -1.31 10.83
C ASP A 85 -13.70 -0.92 9.95
N SER A 86 -13.75 0.36 9.57
CA SER A 86 -14.86 0.94 8.78
C SER A 86 -14.86 0.45 7.33
N LEU A 87 -13.75 -0.16 6.89
CA LEU A 87 -13.56 -0.72 5.55
C LEU A 87 -13.66 -2.26 5.53
N HIS A 88 -14.26 -2.89 6.54
CA HIS A 88 -14.36 -4.35 6.65
C HIS A 88 -14.90 -5.06 5.38
N SER A 89 -15.76 -4.40 4.61
CA SER A 89 -16.29 -4.90 3.34
C SER A 89 -15.21 -5.11 2.27
N PHE A 90 -14.08 -4.42 2.37
CA PHE A 90 -12.94 -4.50 1.47
C PHE A 90 -11.82 -5.42 1.99
N ASN A 91 -11.88 -5.88 3.25
CA ASN A 91 -10.85 -6.72 3.89
C ASN A 91 -10.56 -8.03 3.14
N ALA A 92 -11.49 -8.53 2.33
CA ALA A 92 -11.31 -9.75 1.55
C ALA A 92 -10.56 -9.55 0.21
N ILE A 93 -10.25 -8.29 -0.14
CA ILE A 93 -9.70 -7.95 -1.46
C ILE A 93 -8.17 -7.80 -1.35
N PRO A 94 -7.36 -8.52 -2.14
CA PRO A 94 -5.89 -8.48 -2.02
C PRO A 94 -5.27 -7.08 -2.12
N CYS A 95 -5.85 -6.21 -2.94
CA CYS A 95 -5.38 -4.82 -3.06
C CYS A 95 -5.59 -3.99 -1.78
N PHE A 96 -6.47 -4.42 -0.88
CA PHE A 96 -6.69 -3.76 0.41
C PHE A 96 -5.49 -3.91 1.36
N ASP A 97 -4.80 -5.05 1.32
CA ASP A 97 -3.57 -5.24 2.10
C ASP A 97 -2.43 -4.34 1.58
N LEU A 98 -2.40 -4.04 0.27
CA LEU A 98 -1.47 -3.09 -0.33
C LEU A 98 -1.79 -1.65 0.10
N LEU A 99 -3.07 -1.28 0.20
CA LEU A 99 -3.49 0.01 0.75
C LEU A 99 -3.07 0.16 2.22
N LYS A 100 -3.25 -0.88 3.04
CA LYS A 100 -2.75 -0.90 4.43
C LYS A 100 -1.24 -0.73 4.49
N ALA A 101 -0.50 -1.43 3.64
CA ALA A 101 0.96 -1.28 3.53
C ALA A 101 1.40 0.15 3.16
N ALA A 102 0.61 0.87 2.36
CA ALA A 102 0.90 2.27 2.07
C ALA A 102 0.71 3.18 3.30
N THR A 103 -0.18 2.81 4.22
CA THR A 103 -0.41 3.58 5.46
C THR A 103 0.48 3.20 6.64
N ASP A 104 1.06 2.00 6.63
CA ASP A 104 1.83 1.46 7.75
C ASP A 104 3.08 0.72 7.26
N TYR A 105 4.24 1.21 7.71
CA TYR A 105 5.55 0.67 7.35
C TYR A 105 5.73 -0.79 7.80
N SER A 106 5.24 -1.16 8.98
CA SER A 106 5.37 -2.53 9.51
C SER A 106 4.60 -3.52 8.63
N THR A 107 3.42 -3.13 8.18
CA THR A 107 2.58 -3.87 7.24
C THR A 107 3.27 -3.98 5.88
N PHE A 108 3.87 -2.90 5.37
CA PHE A 108 4.66 -2.95 4.14
C PHE A 108 5.80 -3.97 4.22
N VAL A 109 6.63 -3.92 5.27
CA VAL A 109 7.74 -4.86 5.44
C VAL A 109 7.23 -6.30 5.53
N THR A 110 6.14 -6.53 6.26
CA THR A 110 5.52 -7.86 6.40
C THR A 110 5.01 -8.38 5.05
N THR A 111 4.34 -7.54 4.28
CA THR A 111 3.85 -7.86 2.93
C THR A 111 5.01 -8.19 1.98
N MET A 112 6.06 -7.37 1.96
CA MET A 112 7.23 -7.58 1.10
C MET A 112 8.00 -8.86 1.47
N ARG A 113 8.14 -9.16 2.76
CA ARG A 113 8.71 -10.44 3.24
C ARG A 113 7.86 -11.63 2.80
N SER A 114 6.54 -11.53 2.91
CA SER A 114 5.60 -12.58 2.47
C SER A 114 5.73 -12.85 0.97
N LEU A 115 5.70 -11.80 0.14
CA LEU A 115 5.86 -11.89 -1.31
C LEU A 115 7.24 -12.44 -1.72
N SER A 116 8.28 -12.12 -0.95
CA SER A 116 9.60 -12.69 -1.18
C SER A 116 9.67 -14.20 -0.90
N ARG A 117 8.90 -14.70 0.06
CA ARG A 117 8.86 -16.13 0.40
C ARG A 117 8.10 -16.94 -0.66
N THR A 118 7.02 -16.39 -1.21
CA THR A 118 6.23 -17.04 -2.27
C THR A 118 6.92 -17.06 -3.62
N SER A 119 7.75 -16.07 -3.92
CA SER A 119 8.53 -15.98 -5.18
C SER A 119 9.71 -16.96 -5.27
N LYS A 120 10.00 -17.75 -4.22
CA LYS A 120 11.09 -18.76 -4.18
C LYS A 120 10.64 -20.18 -4.56
N THR A 121 9.44 -20.36 -5.11
CA THR A 121 8.90 -21.65 -5.59
C THR A 121 8.85 -21.71 -7.10
#